data_AF-A0A2G6HLE9-F1
#
_entry.id   AF-A0A2G6HLE9-F1
#
_cell.length_a   1.000
_cell.length_b   1.000
_cell.length_c   1.000
_cell.angle_alpha   90.00
_cell.angle_beta   90.00
_cell.angle_gamma   90.00
#
_symmetry.space_group_name_H-M   'P 1'
#
loop_
_entity.id
_entity.type
_entity.pdbx_description
1 polymer ?
#
loop_
_entity_poly.entity_id
_entity_poly.type
_entity_poly.pdbx_seq_one_letter_code
_entity_poly.pdbx_strand_id
1 'polypeptide(L)'
;MPDFSLRARVNKFSKADIRMGAKICREQGKKFYITINIYAHNQHLKQLPAHLKFINEIQPDAIILSDPGVFQVVKRECPKIPIHLSTQANAINVEAVKFWQAQGG
;
A
#
# COMPACT_ATOMS: atom_id res chain seq x y z
N MET A 1 6.39 5.85 13.72
CA MET A 1 6.56 5.54 12.28
C MET A 1 5.56 6.41 11.54
N PRO A 2 5.94 7.03 10.41
CA PRO A 2 5.01 7.89 9.70
C PRO A 2 3.82 7.04 9.28
N ASP A 3 2.66 7.60 9.51
CA ASP A 3 1.40 6.98 9.19
C ASP A 3 1.19 7.05 7.67
N PHE A 4 1.50 5.95 6.98
CA PHE A 4 1.35 5.82 5.52
C PHE A 4 -0.12 5.71 5.07
N SER A 5 -1.06 5.95 5.99
CA SER A 5 -2.48 6.05 5.72
C SER A 5 -2.99 7.43 6.08
N LEU A 6 -3.74 8.06 5.18
CA LEU A 6 -4.38 9.36 5.44
C LEU A 6 -5.38 9.33 6.60
N ARG A 7 -5.83 8.14 7.02
CA ARG A 7 -6.78 7.96 8.14
C ARG A 7 -6.11 7.54 9.44
N ALA A 8 -4.80 7.38 9.48
CA ALA A 8 -4.16 6.79 10.66
C ALA A 8 -4.22 7.66 11.91
N ARG A 9 -4.43 8.98 11.76
CA ARG A 9 -4.76 9.87 12.89
C ARG A 9 -6.06 9.47 13.61
N VAL A 10 -7.00 8.87 12.88
CA VAL A 10 -8.32 8.45 13.38
C VAL A 10 -8.32 6.94 13.70
N ASN A 11 -7.64 6.14 12.88
CA ASN A 11 -7.57 4.69 13.01
C ASN A 11 -6.12 4.27 13.31
N LYS A 12 -5.75 4.28 14.59
CA LYS A 12 -4.42 3.86 15.02
C LYS A 12 -4.37 2.33 15.11
N PHE A 13 -3.90 1.68 14.05
CA PHE A 13 -3.54 0.27 14.08
C PHE A 13 -2.07 0.10 14.42
N SER A 14 -1.79 -0.70 15.45
CA SER A 14 -0.43 -1.13 15.76
C SER A 14 0.02 -2.25 14.82
N LYS A 15 1.32 -2.56 14.82
CA LYS A 15 1.85 -3.74 14.11
C LYS A 15 1.22 -5.04 14.61
N ALA A 16 0.84 -5.11 15.89
CA ALA A 16 0.17 -6.28 16.46
C ALA A 16 -1.25 -6.42 15.89
N ASP A 17 -1.99 -5.31 15.79
CA ASP A 17 -3.34 -5.31 15.21
C ASP A 17 -3.33 -5.75 13.74
N ILE A 18 -2.35 -5.28 12.97
CA ILE A 18 -2.19 -5.68 11.56
C ILE A 18 -1.89 -7.18 11.45
N ARG A 19 -0.99 -7.73 12.29
CA ARG A 19 -0.71 -9.17 12.32
C ARG A 19 -1.95 -9.99 12.68
N MET A 20 -2.68 -9.55 13.69
CA MET A 20 -3.91 -10.19 14.14
C MET A 20 -4.98 -10.15 13.05
N GLY A 21 -5.20 -9.00 12.41
CA GLY A 21 -6.16 -8.86 11.31
C GLY A 21 -5.83 -9.76 10.13
N ALA A 22 -4.55 -9.80 9.73
CA ALA A 22 -4.10 -10.69 8.65
C ALA A 22 -4.31 -12.18 9.01
N LYS A 23 -4.06 -12.57 10.26
CA LYS A 23 -4.32 -13.94 10.74
C LYS A 23 -5.81 -14.28 10.68
N ILE A 24 -6.67 -13.42 11.22
CA ILE A 24 -8.13 -13.61 11.23
C ILE A 24 -8.67 -13.75 9.80
N CYS A 25 -8.24 -12.86 8.88
CA CYS A 25 -8.66 -12.94 7.49
C CYS A 25 -8.27 -14.28 6.85
N ARG A 26 -7.04 -14.75 7.06
CA ARG A 26 -6.57 -16.04 6.53
C ARG A 26 -7.36 -17.21 7.09
N GLU A 27 -7.59 -17.25 8.40
CA GLU A 27 -8.37 -18.31 9.06
C GLU A 27 -9.81 -18.37 8.53
N GLN A 28 -10.36 -17.24 8.08
CA GLN A 28 -11.69 -17.14 7.50
C GLN A 28 -11.70 -17.24 5.96
N GLY A 29 -10.56 -17.49 5.32
CA GLY A 29 -10.45 -17.52 3.85
C GLY A 29 -10.81 -16.20 3.18
N LYS A 30 -10.60 -15.07 3.87
CA LYS A 30 -10.84 -13.71 3.37
C LYS A 30 -9.55 -13.04 2.95
N LYS A 31 -9.64 -12.16 1.96
CA LYS A 31 -8.51 -11.34 1.48
C LYS A 31 -8.20 -10.21 2.45
N PHE A 32 -6.92 -9.92 2.62
CA PHE A 32 -6.40 -8.87 3.46
C PHE A 32 -5.61 -7.85 2.63
N TYR A 33 -6.03 -6.59 2.68
CA TYR A 33 -5.43 -5.50 1.91
C TYR A 33 -4.87 -4.43 2.82
N ILE A 34 -3.74 -3.83 2.43
CA ILE A 34 -3.14 -2.70 3.15
C ILE A 34 -3.16 -1.46 2.27
N THR A 35 -3.49 -0.30 2.85
CA THR A 35 -3.42 0.99 2.16
C THR A 35 -2.11 1.72 2.47
N ILE A 36 -1.45 2.24 1.44
CA ILE A 36 -0.33 3.19 1.52
C ILE A 36 -0.73 4.41 0.69
N ASN A 37 -1.71 5.16 1.19
CA ASN A 37 -2.46 6.14 0.40
C ASN A 37 -2.12 7.61 0.70
N ILE A 38 -0.96 7.86 1.28
CA ILE A 38 -0.41 9.22 1.43
C ILE A 38 0.14 9.74 0.11
N TYR A 39 0.12 11.06 -0.05
CA TYR A 39 0.95 11.76 -1.04
C TYR A 39 2.32 11.99 -0.42
N ALA A 40 3.34 11.30 -0.94
CA ALA A 40 4.58 11.11 -0.21
C ALA A 40 5.60 12.22 -0.52
N HIS A 41 5.84 13.11 0.43
CA HIS A 41 7.07 13.92 0.44
C HIS A 41 8.34 13.06 0.65
N ASN A 42 9.51 13.60 0.28
CA ASN A 42 10.82 12.92 0.35
C ASN A 42 11.12 12.28 1.73
N GLN A 43 10.71 12.91 2.82
CA GLN A 43 10.89 12.37 4.17
C GLN A 43 10.13 11.05 4.39
N HIS A 44 8.97 10.88 3.75
CA HIS A 44 8.19 9.65 3.79
C HIS A 44 8.87 8.56 2.96
N LEU A 45 9.37 8.91 1.76
CA LEU A 45 10.07 7.96 0.89
C LEU A 45 11.33 7.37 1.55
N LYS A 46 12.06 8.18 2.34
CA LYS A 46 13.20 7.69 3.14
C LYS A 46 12.81 6.62 4.18
N GLN A 47 11.59 6.70 4.71
CA GLN A 47 11.10 5.82 5.79
C GLN A 47 10.27 4.65 5.28
N LEU A 48 9.76 4.75 4.05
CA LEU A 48 8.87 3.78 3.43
C LEU A 48 9.49 2.36 3.32
N PRO A 49 10.78 2.17 2.95
CA PRO A 49 11.37 0.82 2.88
C PRO A 49 11.30 0.05 4.20
N ALA A 50 11.52 0.72 5.35
CA ALA A 50 11.42 0.09 6.67
C ALA A 50 9.99 -0.34 7.01
N HIS A 51 8.99 0.40 6.53
CA HIS A 51 7.58 0.03 6.67
C HIS A 51 7.21 -1.12 5.72
N LEU A 52 7.71 -1.09 4.48
CA LEU A 52 7.48 -2.15 3.49
C LEU A 52 8.09 -3.48 3.90
N LYS A 53 9.24 -3.48 4.60
CA LYS A 53 9.80 -4.70 5.19
C LYS A 53 8.79 -5.39 6.11
N PHE A 54 8.12 -4.62 6.98
CA PHE A 54 7.06 -5.15 7.83
C PHE A 54 5.85 -5.64 7.00
N ILE A 55 5.41 -4.89 6.00
CA ILE A 55 4.30 -5.31 5.13
C ILE A 55 4.63 -6.63 4.40
N ASN A 56 5.89 -6.81 3.97
CA ASN A 56 6.33 -8.03 3.31
C ASN A 56 6.32 -9.25 4.25
N GLU A 57 6.55 -9.06 5.56
CA GLU A 57 6.33 -10.11 6.57
C GLU A 57 4.84 -10.47 6.69
N ILE A 58 3.96 -9.46 6.56
CA ILE A 58 2.51 -9.67 6.65
C ILE A 58 1.96 -10.36 5.42
N GLN A 59 2.56 -10.20 4.24
CA GLN A 59 2.09 -10.77 2.96
C GLN A 59 0.59 -10.51 2.70
N PRO A 60 0.15 -9.24 2.60
CA PRO A 60 -1.23 -8.95 2.20
C PRO A 60 -1.49 -9.40 0.75
N ASP A 61 -2.76 -9.60 0.42
CA ASP A 61 -3.20 -9.96 -0.92
C ASP A 61 -2.97 -8.84 -1.95
N ALA A 62 -3.02 -7.58 -1.52
CA ALA A 62 -2.58 -6.44 -2.31
C ALA A 62 -2.29 -5.19 -1.45
N ILE A 63 -1.52 -4.27 -2.02
CA ILE A 63 -1.33 -2.91 -1.50
C ILE A 63 -2.14 -1.92 -2.34
N ILE A 64 -2.87 -1.02 -1.69
CA ILE A 64 -3.66 0.02 -2.33
C ILE A 64 -2.96 1.38 -2.20
N LEU A 65 -2.64 2.03 -3.32
CA LEU A 65 -1.90 3.31 -3.35
C LEU A 65 -2.29 4.19 -4.54
N SER A 66 -1.85 5.45 -4.57
CA SER A 66 -2.10 6.40 -5.68
C SER A 66 -0.89 7.25 -6.10
N ASP A 67 0.15 7.32 -5.27
CA ASP A 67 1.33 8.15 -5.52
C ASP A 67 2.36 7.41 -6.40
N PRO A 68 2.79 7.97 -7.55
CA PRO A 68 3.77 7.31 -8.42
C PRO A 68 5.14 7.05 -7.78
N GLY A 69 5.58 7.92 -6.86
CA GLY A 69 6.82 7.73 -6.12
C GLY A 69 6.72 6.56 -5.15
N VAL A 70 5.60 6.46 -4.43
CA VAL A 70 5.28 5.30 -3.59
C VAL A 70 5.19 4.04 -4.43
N PHE A 71 4.50 4.07 -5.58
CA PHE A 71 4.40 2.93 -6.50
C PHE A 71 5.78 2.37 -6.86
N GLN A 72 6.72 3.22 -7.27
CA GLN A 72 8.08 2.82 -7.64
C GLN A 72 8.83 2.17 -6.48
N VAL A 73 8.69 2.70 -5.27
CA VAL A 73 9.32 2.11 -4.08
C VAL A 73 8.68 0.77 -3.73
N VAL A 74 7.34 0.67 -3.73
CA VAL A 74 6.63 -0.59 -3.45
C VAL A 74 7.00 -1.67 -4.45
N LYS A 75 7.03 -1.34 -5.74
CA LYS A 75 7.39 -2.30 -6.79
C LYS A 75 8.82 -2.84 -6.62
N ARG A 76 9.75 -2.01 -6.14
CA ARG A 76 11.15 -2.42 -5.88
C ARG A 76 11.30 -3.25 -4.61
N GLU A 77 10.69 -2.82 -3.51
CA GLU A 77 10.89 -3.45 -2.19
C GLU A 77 9.93 -4.64 -1.93
N CYS A 78 8.79 -4.69 -2.62
CA CYS A 78 7.74 -5.70 -2.48
C CYS A 78 7.25 -6.24 -3.84
N PRO A 79 8.15 -6.74 -4.72
CA PRO A 79 7.82 -7.06 -6.11
C PRO A 79 6.79 -8.19 -6.29
N LYS A 80 6.52 -8.98 -5.24
CA LYS A 80 5.59 -10.11 -5.26
C LYS A 80 4.17 -9.76 -4.77
N ILE A 81 3.99 -8.59 -4.16
CA ILE A 81 2.69 -8.17 -3.64
C ILE A 81 1.97 -7.37 -4.73
N PRO A 82 0.77 -7.78 -5.18
CA PRO A 82 -0.02 -7.02 -6.13
C PRO A 82 -0.28 -5.59 -5.67
N ILE A 83 -0.27 -4.65 -6.62
CA ILE A 83 -0.61 -3.25 -6.36
C ILE A 83 -1.98 -2.98 -6.98
N HIS A 84 -2.92 -2.46 -6.19
CA HIS A 84 -4.20 -1.96 -6.67
C HIS A 84 -4.20 -0.45 -6.66
N LEU A 85 -4.61 0.16 -7.77
CA LEU A 85 -4.70 1.60 -7.86
C LEU A 85 -5.88 2.11 -7.01
N SER A 86 -5.62 3.07 -6.13
CA SER A 86 -6.64 3.75 -5.34
C SER A 86 -7.45 4.71 -6.21
N THR A 87 -8.72 4.92 -5.89
CA THR A 87 -9.56 5.96 -6.51
C THR A 87 -8.93 7.35 -6.41
N GLN A 88 -8.07 7.59 -5.42
CA GLN A 88 -7.28 8.80 -5.25
C GLN A 88 -6.31 9.09 -6.40
N ALA A 89 -5.96 8.08 -7.22
CA ALA A 89 -5.11 8.28 -8.40
C ALA A 89 -5.81 9.08 -9.51
N ASN A 90 -7.13 9.27 -9.41
CA ASN A 90 -7.93 10.13 -10.30
C ASN A 90 -7.74 9.80 -11.80
N ALA A 91 -7.66 8.51 -12.15
CA ALA A 91 -7.53 8.04 -13.53
C ALA A 91 -8.87 8.13 -14.29
N ILE A 92 -9.34 9.36 -14.53
CA ILE A 92 -10.66 9.68 -15.09
C ILE A 92 -10.70 9.68 -16.63
N ASN A 93 -9.58 9.42 -17.30
CA ASN A 93 -9.50 9.36 -18.75
C ASN A 93 -8.66 8.16 -19.20
N VAL A 94 -8.83 7.75 -20.45
CA VAL A 94 -8.21 6.55 -21.01
C VAL A 94 -6.68 6.62 -20.99
N GLU A 95 -6.09 7.80 -21.16
CA GLU A 95 -4.62 7.98 -21.16
C GLU A 95 -4.04 7.82 -19.75
N ALA A 96 -4.73 8.28 -18.71
CA ALA A 96 -4.35 8.05 -17.33
C ALA A 96 -4.42 6.55 -16.97
N VAL A 97 -5.45 5.83 -17.44
CA VAL A 97 -5.54 4.37 -17.24
C VAL A 97 -4.40 3.65 -17.95
N LYS A 98 -4.12 3.98 -19.21
CA LYS A 98 -2.98 3.42 -19.97
C LYS A 98 -1.64 3.70 -19.30
N PHE A 99 -1.46 4.90 -18.75
CA PHE A 99 -0.25 5.26 -18.00
C PHE A 99 -0.02 4.29 -16.83
N TRP A 100 -1.03 4.09 -15.98
CA TRP A 100 -0.93 3.18 -14.83
C TRP A 100 -0.75 1.72 -15.25
N GLN A 101 -1.48 1.28 -16.29
CA GLN A 101 -1.31 -0.05 -16.88
C GLN A 101 0.12 -0.30 -17.34
N ALA A 102 0.75 0.67 -18.02
CA ALA A 102 2.12 0.55 -18.50
C ALA A 102 3.15 0.47 -17.36
N GLN A 103 2.84 1.02 -16.18
CA GLN A 103 3.69 0.85 -14.98
C GLN A 103 3.53 -0.52 -14.32
N GLY A 104 2.52 -1.31 -14.70
CA GLY A 104 2.17 -2.61 -14.11
C GLY A 104 1.15 -2.51 -12.97
N GLY A 105 0.32 -1.46 -12.98
CA GLY A 105 -0.89 -1.35 -12.16
C GLY A 105 -2.16 -1.74 -12.91
#